data_AF-A0AAU1CNE2-F1
#
_entry.id   AF-A0AAU1CNE2-F1
#
_cell.length_a   1.000
_cell.length_b   1.000
_cell.length_c   1.000
_cell.angle_alpha   90.00
_cell.angle_beta   90.00
_cell.angle_gamma   90.00
#
_symmetry.space_group_name_H-M   'P 1'
#
loop_
_entity.id
_entity.type
_entity.pdbx_description
1 polymer ?
#
loop_
_entity_poly.entity_id
_entity_poly.type
_entity_poly.pdbx_seq_one_letter_code
_entity_poly.pdbx_strand_id
1 'polypeptide(L)'
;MDTFADRLDAGWAWWDAAVEEAQQGRWVRDAVERQVILDIGAATNPLHGGRAAPFTQDSWHVRLGRIANWAGVLRLAARAGGWALQPVAGRNPPPRAGMTELLSGIYVMAEQGEIWMGRLLAGELPPEDEVSKAEAFFNGPGSIEDLELFFYD
;
A
#
# COMPACT_ATOMS: atom_id res chain seq x y z
N MET A 1 -14.14 15.22 5.53
CA MET A 1 -14.24 13.96 4.78
C MET A 1 -12.98 13.91 3.96
N ASP A 2 -12.10 12.96 4.25
CA ASP A 2 -10.79 12.89 3.61
C ASP A 2 -10.98 12.56 2.13
N THR A 3 -10.31 13.30 1.25
CA THR A 3 -10.39 13.09 -0.19
C THR A 3 -9.43 11.97 -0.62
N PHE A 4 -9.59 11.46 -1.83
CA PHE A 4 -8.62 10.52 -2.41
C PHE A 4 -7.20 11.10 -2.42
N ALA A 5 -7.06 12.39 -2.77
CA ALA A 5 -5.78 13.07 -2.79
C ALA A 5 -5.12 13.07 -1.40
N ASP A 6 -5.89 13.39 -0.35
CA ASP A 6 -5.37 13.37 1.03
C ASP A 6 -4.88 11.98 1.46
N ARG A 7 -5.56 10.92 1.01
CA ARG A 7 -5.18 9.53 1.28
C ARG A 7 -3.91 9.15 0.53
N LEU A 8 -3.79 9.54 -0.74
CA LEU A 8 -2.62 9.26 -1.57
C LEU A 8 -1.38 9.97 -1.05
N ASP A 9 -1.50 11.26 -0.74
CA ASP A 9 -0.41 12.08 -0.21
C ASP A 9 0.05 11.56 1.16
N ALA A 10 -0.89 11.21 2.04
CA ALA A 10 -0.56 10.61 3.33
C ALA A 10 0.09 9.23 3.20
N GLY A 11 -0.38 8.41 2.25
CA GLY A 11 0.19 7.09 1.97
C GLY A 11 1.68 7.18 1.59
N TRP A 12 2.01 8.09 0.67
CA TRP A 12 3.40 8.37 0.29
C TRP A 12 4.22 8.94 1.45
N ALA A 13 3.72 9.95 2.16
CA ALA A 13 4.46 10.57 3.25
C ALA A 13 4.85 9.56 4.35
N TRP A 14 3.95 8.64 4.70
CA TRP A 14 4.21 7.62 5.71
C TRP A 14 5.14 6.52 5.20
N TRP A 15 5.03 6.14 3.93
CA TRP A 15 5.96 5.21 3.30
C TRP A 15 7.38 5.80 3.22
N ASP A 16 7.51 7.04 2.72
CA ASP A 16 8.78 7.76 2.62
C ASP A 16 9.47 7.87 3.98
N ALA A 17 8.72 8.23 5.02
CA ALA A 17 9.27 8.35 6.38
C ALA A 17 9.86 7.02 6.88
N ALA A 18 9.17 5.90 6.66
CA ALA A 18 9.66 4.59 7.07
C ALA A 18 10.90 4.15 6.26
N VAL A 19 10.91 4.42 4.95
CA VAL A 19 12.08 4.17 4.09
C VAL A 19 13.27 5.02 4.53
N GLU A 20 13.06 6.29 4.84
CA GLU A 20 14.11 7.19 5.31
C GLU A 20 14.74 6.70 6.63
N GLU A 21 13.91 6.29 7.60
CA GLU A 21 14.41 5.74 8.87
C GLU A 21 15.26 4.47 8.66
N ALA A 22 14.88 3.60 7.72
CA ALA A 22 15.64 2.41 7.39
C ALA A 22 16.97 2.74 6.69
N GLN A 23 16.95 3.61 5.67
CA GLN A 23 18.15 4.00 4.92
C GLN A 23 19.17 4.75 5.77
N GLN A 24 18.70 5.52 6.77
CA GLN A 24 19.57 6.22 7.71
C GLN A 24 19.99 5.34 8.89
N GLY A 25 19.65 4.04 8.89
CA GLY A 25 20.04 3.06 9.89
C GLY A 25 19.40 3.28 11.27
N ARG A 26 18.37 4.13 11.36
CA ARG A 26 17.64 4.39 12.61
C ARG A 26 16.58 3.34 12.92
N TRP A 27 16.00 2.76 11.87
CA TRP A 27 15.16 1.58 11.97
C TRP A 27 15.87 0.38 11.33
N VAL A 28 16.50 -0.43 12.18
CA VAL A 28 17.09 -1.71 11.77
C VAL A 28 16.02 -2.79 11.90
N ARG A 29 15.62 -3.34 10.76
CA ARG A 29 14.59 -4.38 10.73
C ARG A 29 15.08 -5.65 11.40
N ASP A 30 14.22 -6.35 12.13
CA ASP A 30 14.51 -7.68 12.68
C ASP A 30 14.23 -8.80 11.65
N ALA A 31 14.37 -10.06 12.06
CA ALA A 31 14.13 -11.21 11.17
C ALA A 31 12.66 -11.36 10.76
N VAL A 32 11.73 -10.99 11.66
CA VAL A 32 10.28 -11.06 11.41
C VAL A 32 9.88 -9.95 10.45
N GLU A 33 10.34 -8.73 10.70
CA GLU A 33 10.07 -7.57 9.84
C GLU A 33 10.57 -7.80 8.41
N ARG A 34 11.79 -8.33 8.25
CA ARG A 34 12.33 -8.71 6.94
C ARG A 34 11.44 -9.76 6.25
N GLN A 35 11.09 -10.84 6.94
CA GLN A 35 10.28 -11.91 6.33
C GLN A 35 8.89 -11.41 5.92
N VAL A 36 8.26 -10.57 6.75
CA VAL A 36 6.94 -10.02 6.42
C VAL A 36 6.98 -9.15 5.17
N ILE A 37 8.03 -8.35 4.96
CA ILE A 37 8.16 -7.55 3.74
C ILE A 37 8.21 -8.45 2.50
N LEU A 38 8.99 -9.54 2.55
CA LEU A 38 9.05 -10.54 1.47
C LEU A 38 7.68 -11.20 1.24
N ASP A 39 7.00 -11.59 2.32
CA ASP A 39 5.70 -12.28 2.25
C ASP A 39 4.60 -11.38 1.67
N ILE A 40 4.62 -10.07 1.99
CA ILE A 40 3.71 -9.08 1.40
C ILE A 40 3.94 -9.01 -0.11
N GLY A 41 5.19 -8.84 -0.54
CA GLY A 41 5.54 -8.78 -1.97
C GLY A 41 5.11 -10.05 -2.72
N ALA A 42 5.40 -11.23 -2.15
CA ALA A 42 5.01 -12.51 -2.75
C ALA A 42 3.48 -12.70 -2.85
N ALA A 43 2.73 -12.19 -1.88
CA ALA A 43 1.27 -12.31 -1.86
C ALA A 43 0.55 -11.36 -2.83
N THR A 44 1.20 -10.28 -3.26
CA THR A 44 0.59 -9.25 -4.10
C THR A 44 1.10 -9.27 -5.55
N ASN A 45 2.38 -9.58 -5.78
CA ASN A 45 3.03 -9.67 -7.10
C ASN A 45 2.30 -10.53 -8.16
N PRO A 46 1.78 -11.74 -7.83
CA PRO A 46 1.14 -12.61 -8.82
C PRO A 46 -0.07 -11.99 -9.53
N LEU A 47 -0.65 -10.91 -8.98
CA LEU A 47 -1.90 -10.36 -9.48
C LEU A 47 -1.72 -9.45 -10.71
N HIS A 48 -0.53 -8.93 -10.99
CA HIS A 48 -0.30 -7.95 -12.07
C HIS A 48 -0.04 -8.60 -13.43
N GLY A 49 0.36 -9.88 -13.43
CA GLY A 49 0.72 -10.62 -14.65
C GLY A 49 1.93 -10.03 -15.39
N GLY A 50 2.81 -9.31 -14.69
CA GLY A 50 4.02 -8.68 -15.26
C GLY A 50 3.77 -7.46 -16.15
N ARG A 51 2.54 -6.92 -16.15
CA ARG A 51 2.23 -5.65 -16.84
C ARG A 51 2.43 -4.47 -15.90
N ALA A 52 2.89 -3.35 -16.45
CA ALA A 52 2.95 -2.08 -15.71
C ALA A 52 1.56 -1.45 -15.60
N ALA A 53 1.30 -0.80 -14.46
CA ALA A 53 0.14 0.08 -14.30
C ALA A 53 0.21 1.31 -15.23
N PRO A 54 -0.93 1.93 -15.58
CA PRO A 54 -2.29 1.56 -15.19
C PRO A 54 -2.90 0.45 -16.05
N PHE A 55 -3.85 -0.31 -15.48
CA PHE A 55 -4.45 -1.48 -16.11
C PHE A 55 -5.78 -1.17 -16.81
N THR A 56 -5.84 -0.07 -17.56
CA THR A 56 -7.08 0.46 -18.16
C THR A 56 -7.81 -0.49 -19.12
N GLN A 57 -7.12 -1.54 -19.60
CA GLN A 57 -7.71 -2.57 -20.45
C GLN A 57 -8.47 -3.65 -19.67
N ASP A 58 -8.30 -3.72 -18.35
CA ASP A 58 -8.94 -4.71 -17.51
C ASP A 58 -10.30 -4.21 -16.99
N SER A 59 -11.20 -5.15 -16.70
CA SER A 59 -12.50 -4.80 -16.08
C SER A 59 -12.33 -4.15 -14.71
N TRP A 60 -13.29 -3.31 -14.32
CA TRP A 60 -13.30 -2.67 -12.99
C TRP A 60 -13.16 -3.67 -11.84
N HIS A 61 -13.83 -4.82 -11.91
CA HIS A 61 -13.73 -5.87 -10.91
C HIS A 61 -12.29 -6.37 -10.72
N VAL A 62 -11.55 -6.52 -11.81
CA VAL A 62 -10.15 -6.97 -11.76
C VAL A 62 -9.26 -5.86 -11.21
N ARG A 63 -9.38 -4.64 -11.74
CA ARG A 63 -8.56 -3.48 -11.31
C ARG A 63 -8.72 -3.21 -9.81
N LEU A 64 -9.96 -3.08 -9.35
CA LEU A 64 -10.27 -2.85 -7.93
C LEU A 64 -9.94 -4.06 -7.06
N GLY A 65 -10.13 -5.28 -7.56
CA GLY A 65 -9.77 -6.51 -6.85
C GLY A 65 -8.29 -6.60 -6.54
N ARG A 66 -7.42 -6.16 -7.48
CA ARG A 66 -5.97 -6.08 -7.24
C ARG A 66 -5.63 -5.11 -6.12
N ILE A 67 -6.20 -3.90 -6.15
CA ILE A 67 -5.97 -2.88 -5.11
C ILE A 67 -6.49 -3.36 -3.76
N ALA A 68 -7.73 -3.86 -3.71
CA ALA A 68 -8.36 -4.33 -2.48
C ALA A 68 -7.66 -5.56 -1.87
N ASN A 69 -7.01 -6.42 -2.68
CA ASN A 69 -6.26 -7.56 -2.16
C ASN A 69 -5.16 -7.15 -1.18
N TRP A 70 -4.50 -6.01 -1.42
CA TRP A 70 -3.50 -5.46 -0.52
C TRP A 70 -4.06 -5.26 0.90
N ALA A 71 -5.33 -4.91 1.06
CA ALA A 71 -5.91 -4.64 2.38
C ALA A 71 -5.95 -5.91 3.23
N GLY A 72 -6.31 -7.05 2.62
CA GLY A 72 -6.28 -8.35 3.29
C GLY A 72 -4.87 -8.77 3.70
N VAL A 73 -3.91 -8.65 2.77
CA VAL A 73 -2.50 -8.98 3.01
C VAL A 73 -1.91 -8.12 4.13
N LEU A 74 -2.13 -6.81 4.10
CA LEU A 74 -1.58 -5.87 5.08
C LEU A 74 -2.20 -6.06 6.48
N ARG A 75 -3.51 -6.36 6.57
CA ARG A 75 -4.13 -6.70 7.85
C ARG A 75 -3.57 -7.99 8.44
N LEU A 76 -3.32 -9.01 7.60
CA LEU A 76 -2.72 -10.26 8.04
C LEU A 76 -1.28 -10.04 8.52
N ALA A 77 -0.48 -9.30 7.75
CA ALA A 77 0.88 -8.92 8.11
C ALA A 77 0.93 -8.14 9.43
N ALA A 78 0.11 -7.10 9.57
CA ALA A 78 -0.03 -6.30 10.78
C ALA A 78 -0.35 -7.18 11.99
N ARG A 79 -1.34 -8.08 11.86
CA ARG A 79 -1.73 -9.00 12.92
C ARG A 79 -0.63 -10.00 13.27
N ALA A 80 0.08 -10.54 12.27
CA ALA A 80 1.13 -11.54 12.47
C ALA A 80 2.34 -10.96 13.23
N GLY A 81 2.71 -9.70 12.95
CA GLY A 81 3.80 -9.02 13.65
C GLY A 81 3.39 -8.20 14.87
N GLY A 82 2.11 -8.18 15.23
CA GLY A 82 1.61 -7.40 16.38
C GLY A 82 1.60 -5.88 16.16
N TRP A 83 1.62 -5.42 14.90
CA TRP A 83 1.54 -4.00 14.53
C TRP A 83 0.08 -3.56 14.42
N ALA A 84 -0.21 -2.36 14.90
CA ALA A 84 -1.56 -1.80 14.85
C ALA A 84 -1.67 -0.79 13.71
N LEU A 85 -2.41 -1.13 12.64
CA LEU A 85 -2.66 -0.21 11.52
C LEU A 85 -3.33 1.07 12.01
N GLN A 86 -2.79 2.21 11.63
CA GLN A 86 -3.23 3.53 12.06
C GLN A 86 -3.93 4.29 10.93
N PRO A 87 -4.90 5.16 11.25
CA PRO A 87 -5.41 6.10 10.27
C PRO A 87 -4.33 7.14 9.95
N VAL A 88 -4.00 7.28 8.66
CA VAL A 88 -2.91 8.18 8.20
C VAL A 88 -3.42 9.43 7.47
N ALA A 89 -4.61 9.38 6.87
CA ALA A 89 -5.18 10.50 6.13
C ALA A 89 -5.32 11.74 7.04
N GLY A 90 -4.81 12.88 6.58
CA GLY A 90 -4.76 14.13 7.34
C GLY A 90 -3.77 14.13 8.51
N ARG A 91 -2.85 13.16 8.61
CA ARG A 91 -1.83 13.08 9.67
C ARG A 91 -0.43 12.98 9.12
N ASN A 92 0.51 13.64 9.79
CA ASN A 92 1.93 13.51 9.49
C ASN A 92 2.49 12.21 10.08
N PRO A 93 3.47 11.57 9.43
CA PRO A 93 4.17 10.43 10.00
C PRO A 93 4.93 10.85 11.28
N PRO A 94 5.06 9.93 12.25
CA PRO A 94 5.86 10.20 13.44
C PRO A 94 7.37 10.21 13.12
N PRO A 95 8.20 10.88 13.94
CA PRO A 95 9.65 11.04 13.70
C PRO A 95 10.49 9.76 13.90
N ARG A 96 9.86 8.59 14.06
CA ARG A 96 10.48 7.27 14.23
C ARG A 96 9.59 6.21 13.59
N ALA A 97 9.41 6.33 12.28
CA ALA A 97 8.58 5.42 11.51
C ALA A 97 9.24 4.02 11.41
N GLY A 98 8.45 2.98 11.68
CA GLY A 98 8.86 1.58 11.53
C GLY A 98 7.80 0.77 10.78
N MET A 99 7.68 -0.54 11.06
CA MET A 99 6.69 -1.40 10.39
C MET A 99 5.26 -0.89 10.52
N THR A 100 4.87 -0.38 11.70
CA THR A 100 3.51 0.12 11.89
C THR A 100 3.20 1.25 10.92
N GLU A 101 4.10 2.21 10.79
CA GLU A 101 3.94 3.37 9.93
C GLU A 101 4.01 2.97 8.45
N LEU A 102 4.96 2.11 8.08
CA LEU A 102 5.08 1.57 6.73
C LEU A 102 3.78 0.89 6.29
N LEU A 103 3.29 -0.07 7.09
CA LEU A 103 2.07 -0.81 6.77
C LEU A 103 0.83 0.10 6.76
N SER A 104 0.77 1.09 7.65
CA SER A 104 -0.35 2.04 7.70
C SER A 104 -0.38 2.95 6.46
N GLY A 105 0.79 3.43 6.02
CA GLY A 105 0.93 4.23 4.79
C GLY A 105 0.49 3.47 3.55
N ILE A 106 0.84 2.19 3.44
CA ILE A 106 0.40 1.34 2.32
C ILE A 106 -1.10 1.05 2.42
N TYR A 107 -1.58 0.74 3.63
CA TYR A 107 -2.95 0.28 3.87
C TYR A 107 -4.02 1.33 3.54
N VAL A 108 -3.72 2.63 3.68
CA VAL A 108 -4.70 3.69 3.38
C VAL A 108 -5.20 3.64 1.94
N MET A 109 -4.33 3.28 1.00
CA MET A 109 -4.65 3.12 -0.42
C MET A 109 -5.34 1.80 -0.70
N ALA A 110 -4.96 0.74 0.01
CA ALA A 110 -5.61 -0.56 -0.11
C ALA A 110 -7.07 -0.51 0.37
N GLU A 111 -7.33 0.19 1.49
CA GLU A 111 -8.67 0.45 2.02
C GLU A 111 -9.51 1.28 1.03
N GLN A 112 -8.90 2.23 0.31
CA GLN A 112 -9.60 2.96 -0.74
C GLN A 112 -10.09 2.03 -1.87
N GLY A 113 -9.31 0.99 -2.19
CA GLY A 113 -9.72 -0.08 -3.11
C GLY A 113 -10.97 -0.84 -2.65
N GLU A 114 -11.07 -1.16 -1.36
CA GLU A 114 -12.27 -1.80 -0.80
C GLU A 114 -13.49 -0.89 -0.83
N ILE A 115 -13.32 0.41 -0.54
CA ILE A 115 -14.39 1.41 -0.65
C ILE A 115 -14.94 1.45 -2.07
N TRP A 116 -14.05 1.53 -3.07
CA TRP A 116 -14.47 1.51 -4.47
C TRP A 116 -15.13 0.19 -4.87
N MET A 117 -14.62 -0.95 -4.39
CA MET A 117 -15.25 -2.25 -4.65
C MET A 117 -16.68 -2.30 -4.10
N GLY A 118 -16.90 -1.81 -2.88
CA GLY A 118 -18.24 -1.71 -2.29
C GLY A 118 -19.19 -0.85 -3.12
N ARG A 119 -18.71 0.30 -3.64
CA ARG A 119 -19.47 1.19 -4.54
C ARG A 119 -19.77 0.54 -5.89
N LEU A 120 -18.79 -0.16 -6.48
CA LEU A 120 -18.97 -0.91 -7.73
C LEU A 120 -20.07 -1.96 -7.60
N LEU A 121 -20.09 -2.71 -6.49
CA LEU A 121 -21.13 -3.70 -6.20
C LEU A 121 -22.52 -3.04 -6.00
N ALA A 122 -22.56 -1.77 -5.61
CA ALA A 122 -23.79 -0.96 -5.55
C ALA A 122 -24.16 -0.31 -6.90
N GLY A 123 -23.38 -0.53 -7.96
CA GLY A 123 -23.62 0.01 -9.31
C GLY A 123 -22.97 1.37 -9.59
N GLU A 124 -22.11 1.87 -8.70
CA GLU A 124 -21.39 3.13 -8.88
C GLU A 124 -19.98 2.89 -9.42
N LEU A 125 -19.63 3.56 -10.51
CA LEU A 125 -18.28 3.46 -11.08
C LEU A 125 -17.29 4.33 -10.29
N PRO A 126 -16.07 3.81 -10.01
CA PRO A 126 -15.03 4.62 -9.40
C PRO A 126 -14.48 5.65 -10.41
N PRO A 127 -13.91 6.77 -9.93
CA PRO A 127 -13.21 7.72 -10.78
C PRO A 127 -11.93 7.09 -11.36
N GLU A 128 -11.81 7.11 -12.69
CA GLU A 128 -10.75 6.39 -13.41
C GLU A 128 -9.34 6.93 -13.15
N ASP A 129 -9.21 8.25 -12.98
CA ASP A 129 -7.92 8.89 -12.70
C ASP A 129 -7.40 8.50 -11.31
N GLU A 130 -8.29 8.42 -10.31
CA GLU A 130 -7.93 7.98 -8.96
C GLU A 130 -7.52 6.52 -8.93
N VAL A 131 -8.26 5.63 -9.61
CA VAL A 131 -7.91 4.21 -9.71
C VAL A 131 -6.55 4.05 -10.38
N SER A 132 -6.28 4.78 -11.46
CA SER A 132 -5.00 4.72 -12.16
C SER A 132 -3.83 5.20 -11.29
N LYS A 133 -4.03 6.24 -10.48
CA LYS A 133 -3.04 6.70 -9.48
C LYS A 133 -2.79 5.66 -8.39
N ALA A 134 -3.84 4.99 -7.91
CA ALA A 134 -3.69 3.91 -6.94
C ALA A 134 -2.97 2.69 -7.54
N GLU A 135 -3.22 2.34 -8.79
CA GLU A 135 -2.46 1.27 -9.48
C GLU A 135 -0.97 1.62 -9.59
N ALA A 136 -0.64 2.88 -9.87
CA ALA A 136 0.74 3.37 -9.90
C ALA A 136 1.39 3.40 -8.50
N PHE A 137 0.63 3.69 -7.45
CA PHE A 137 1.10 3.61 -6.06
C PHE A 137 1.57 2.18 -5.69
N PHE A 138 0.88 1.15 -6.18
CA PHE A 138 1.24 -0.24 -5.89
C PHE A 138 2.24 -0.85 -6.88
N ASN A 139 2.25 -0.45 -8.15
CA ASN A 139 2.97 -1.15 -9.25
C ASN A 139 3.77 -0.22 -10.18
N GLY A 140 4.06 1.00 -9.74
CA GLY A 140 4.91 1.94 -10.47
C GLY A 140 6.41 1.72 -10.21
N PRO A 141 7.31 2.36 -10.97
CA PRO A 141 8.72 2.44 -10.59
C PRO A 141 8.90 3.17 -9.26
N GLY A 142 9.67 2.60 -8.33
CA GLY A 142 9.82 3.12 -6.97
C GLY A 142 8.59 2.92 -6.10
N SER A 143 7.71 1.99 -6.49
CA SER A 143 6.48 1.70 -5.76
C SER A 143 6.67 0.66 -4.67
N ILE A 144 5.57 0.30 -4.05
CA ILE A 144 5.52 -0.74 -3.03
C ILE A 144 5.93 -2.12 -3.58
N GLU A 145 5.81 -2.40 -4.88
CA GLU A 145 6.35 -3.63 -5.46
C GLU A 145 7.88 -3.69 -5.37
N ASP A 146 8.55 -2.53 -5.34
CA ASP A 146 10.00 -2.40 -5.15
C ASP A 146 10.39 -2.39 -3.66
N LEU A 147 9.47 -2.68 -2.73
CA LEU A 147 9.69 -2.68 -1.27
C LEU A 147 11.01 -3.35 -0.89
N GLU A 148 11.29 -4.52 -1.45
CA GLU A 148 12.51 -5.26 -1.15
C GLU A 148 13.78 -4.47 -1.50
N LEU A 149 13.77 -3.73 -2.62
CA LEU A 149 14.91 -2.94 -3.12
C LEU A 149 15.31 -1.81 -2.16
N PHE A 150 14.34 -1.20 -1.46
CA PHE A 150 14.59 -0.13 -0.49
C PHE A 150 15.16 -0.62 0.84
N PHE A 151 15.20 -1.93 1.00
CA PHE A 151 15.35 -2.63 2.26
C PHE A 151 16.45 -3.70 2.21
N TYR A 152 17.23 -3.77 1.12
CA TYR A 152 18.48 -4.52 1.08
C TYR A 152 19.50 -3.88 2.04
N ASP A 153 20.02 -4.70 2.94
CA ASP A 153 21.12 -4.36 3.84
C ASP A 153 22.48 -4.49 3.13
#